data_AF-A0A0P9N744-F1
#
_entry.id   AF-A0A0P9N744-F1
#
_cell.length_a   1.000
_cell.length_b   1.000
_cell.length_c   1.000
_cell.angle_alpha   90.00
_cell.angle_beta   90.00
_cell.angle_gamma   90.00
#
_symmetry.space_group_name_H-M   'P 1'
#
loop_
_entity.id
_entity.type
_entity.pdbx_description
1 polymer ?
#
loop_
_entity_poly.entity_id
_entity_poly.type
_entity_poly.pdbx_seq_one_letter_code
_entity_poly.pdbx_strand_id
1 'polypeptide(L)'
;MKIRCVHLYHPCNVLPVVILAIIPSWAEGACSLSSLASAGVQVCDSGSSGPFSALSGDHVLIFPLGGTGTVSGNILFGPGRDSVDMQSGRILGNVTQGAGIDRFTLSTGEVSGDLNQGDDPDDFVMSGGTLGALAQGDGRDTFLMTGGTITRAFEDGDIAVMTGGSIGRVDMKLDNNVFEMSGGTIINNLVTGFGRDTITLSGGIVGGNVSVSGGDDQVTLSGGEIRGEVRTSVGNDTFNWLNGGYARSNVLRPTATIRHACTT
;
A
#
# COMPACT_ATOMS: atom_id res chain seq x y z
N MET A 1 87.09 -58.20 7.09
CA MET A 1 86.00 -59.11 6.68
C MET A 1 84.68 -58.45 7.05
N LYS A 2 83.83 -58.15 6.06
CA LYS A 2 82.55 -57.43 6.22
C LYS A 2 81.53 -58.32 6.93
N ILE A 3 80.85 -57.79 7.96
CA ILE A 3 79.46 -58.16 8.28
C ILE A 3 78.73 -56.86 8.60
N ARG A 4 77.84 -56.46 7.69
CA ARG A 4 76.99 -55.26 7.80
C ARG A 4 75.75 -55.61 8.62
N CYS A 5 75.50 -54.86 9.68
CA CYS A 5 74.24 -54.89 10.41
C CYS A 5 73.19 -54.12 9.58
N VAL A 6 72.15 -54.80 9.10
CA VAL A 6 71.03 -54.18 8.38
C VAL A 6 69.92 -53.89 9.38
N HIS A 7 69.73 -52.61 9.69
CA HIS A 7 68.58 -52.12 10.45
C HIS A 7 67.41 -51.92 9.47
N LEU A 8 66.35 -52.73 9.60
CA LEU A 8 65.10 -52.54 8.87
C LEU A 8 64.28 -51.46 9.59
N TYR A 9 64.30 -50.23 9.08
CA TYR A 9 63.36 -49.18 9.44
C TYR A 9 62.17 -49.25 8.46
N HIS A 10 60.98 -49.54 8.98
CA HIS A 10 59.71 -49.44 8.26
C HIS A 10 59.21 -47.99 8.36
N PRO A 11 59.09 -47.22 7.26
CA PRO A 11 58.40 -45.94 7.30
C PRO A 11 56.89 -46.20 7.30
N CYS A 12 56.23 -45.92 8.41
CA CYS A 12 54.78 -45.86 8.48
C CYS A 12 54.33 -44.58 7.76
N ASN A 13 53.95 -44.70 6.49
CA ASN A 13 53.35 -43.61 5.71
C ASN A 13 51.92 -43.35 6.21
N VAL A 14 51.76 -42.37 7.10
CA VAL A 14 50.46 -41.77 7.41
C VAL A 14 50.10 -40.80 6.29
N LEU A 15 49.15 -41.19 5.43
CA LEU A 15 48.53 -40.26 4.49
C LEU A 15 47.74 -39.20 5.27
N PRO A 16 47.91 -37.89 4.99
CA PRO A 16 47.03 -36.88 5.54
C PRO A 16 45.65 -37.03 4.87
N VAL A 17 44.65 -37.47 5.63
CA VAL A 17 43.26 -37.38 5.21
C VAL A 17 42.88 -35.90 5.25
N VAL A 18 42.89 -35.24 4.10
CA VAL A 18 42.34 -33.90 3.95
C VAL A 18 40.82 -34.03 3.98
N ILE A 19 40.21 -33.71 5.12
CA ILE A 19 38.77 -33.54 5.22
C ILE A 19 38.42 -32.26 4.48
N LEU A 20 37.87 -32.38 3.27
CA LEU A 20 37.28 -31.27 2.54
C LEU A 20 35.99 -30.88 3.26
N ALA A 21 36.09 -29.94 4.21
CA ALA A 21 34.93 -29.32 4.83
C ALA A 21 34.23 -28.51 3.75
N ILE A 22 33.11 -29.02 3.24
CA ILE A 22 32.17 -28.25 2.44
C ILE A 22 31.54 -27.25 3.42
N ILE A 23 32.20 -26.11 3.63
CA ILE A 23 31.57 -24.95 4.26
C ILE A 23 30.41 -24.57 3.33
N PRO A 24 29.14 -24.68 3.77
CA PRO A 24 28.03 -24.23 2.95
C PRO A 24 28.28 -22.77 2.63
N SER A 25 28.38 -22.44 1.34
CA SER A 25 28.36 -21.05 0.90
C SER A 25 27.11 -20.43 1.51
N TRP A 26 27.29 -19.32 2.21
CA TRP A 26 26.20 -18.50 2.72
C TRP A 26 25.24 -18.30 1.57
N ALA A 27 24.01 -18.80 1.70
CA ALA A 27 22.98 -18.51 0.72
C ALA A 27 22.72 -17.00 0.84
N GLU A 28 23.33 -16.21 -0.05
CA GLU A 28 23.04 -14.79 -0.14
C GLU A 28 21.56 -14.66 -0.52
N GLY A 29 20.82 -13.85 0.26
CA GLY A 29 19.43 -13.58 -0.05
C GLY A 29 19.31 -12.88 -1.40
N ALA A 30 18.31 -13.24 -2.19
CA ALA A 30 18.09 -12.65 -3.50
C ALA A 30 17.56 -11.19 -3.44
N CYS A 31 17.37 -10.63 -2.25
CA CYS A 31 17.10 -9.21 -2.02
C CYS A 31 18.39 -8.43 -1.80
N SER A 32 19.09 -8.16 -2.90
CA SER A 32 20.27 -7.30 -2.95
C SER A 32 19.96 -6.10 -3.83
N LEU A 33 19.20 -5.14 -3.31
CA LEU A 33 18.87 -3.94 -4.06
C LEU A 33 20.09 -3.03 -4.19
N SER A 34 20.28 -2.49 -5.38
CA SER A 34 21.33 -1.54 -5.72
C SER A 34 20.71 -0.31 -6.36
N SER A 35 21.32 0.85 -6.14
CA SER A 35 20.84 2.08 -6.77
C SER A 35 20.92 1.99 -8.30
N LEU A 36 19.86 2.40 -8.98
CA LEU A 36 19.80 2.40 -10.44
C LEU A 36 19.92 3.84 -10.96
N ALA A 37 20.76 4.04 -11.97
CA ALA A 37 20.93 5.33 -12.65
C ALA A 37 20.04 5.47 -13.90
N SER A 38 19.28 4.43 -14.23
CA SER A 38 18.39 4.34 -15.39
C SER A 38 17.34 3.27 -15.12
N ALA A 39 16.30 3.26 -15.96
CA ALA A 39 15.24 2.26 -15.96
C ALA A 39 15.75 0.82 -15.73
N GLY A 40 15.05 0.06 -14.89
CA GLY A 40 15.47 -1.29 -14.54
C GLY A 40 14.52 -2.03 -13.61
N VAL A 41 14.69 -3.36 -13.55
CA VAL A 41 13.88 -4.24 -12.71
C VAL A 41 14.74 -4.82 -11.61
N GLN A 42 14.26 -4.78 -10.36
CA GLN A 42 14.88 -5.46 -9.24
C GLN A 42 13.87 -6.35 -8.52
N VAL A 43 14.39 -7.46 -8.00
CA VAL A 43 13.58 -8.45 -7.27
C VAL A 43 14.13 -8.56 -5.86
N CYS A 44 13.24 -8.43 -4.87
CA CYS A 44 13.55 -8.65 -3.46
C CYS A 44 12.84 -9.94 -3.00
N ASP A 45 13.39 -11.09 -3.38
CA ASP A 45 12.78 -12.39 -3.09
C ASP A 45 13.06 -12.90 -1.66
N SER A 46 14.29 -12.84 -1.19
CA SER A 46 14.71 -13.42 0.09
C SER A 46 15.88 -12.67 0.73
N GLY A 47 16.06 -12.81 2.05
CA GLY A 47 17.09 -12.07 2.79
C GLY A 47 16.75 -10.60 2.97
N SER A 48 17.76 -9.74 3.11
CA SER A 48 17.53 -8.31 3.36
C SER A 48 18.49 -7.39 2.62
N SER A 49 17.94 -6.27 2.15
CA SER A 49 18.66 -5.11 1.64
C SER A 49 18.56 -3.94 2.63
N GLY A 50 19.53 -3.01 2.56
CA GLY A 50 19.38 -1.68 3.15
C GLY A 50 18.42 -0.79 2.34
N PRO A 51 18.39 0.54 2.63
CA PRO A 51 17.64 1.51 1.83
C PRO A 51 18.00 1.45 0.34
N PHE A 52 17.03 1.76 -0.51
CA PHE A 52 17.17 1.72 -1.96
C PHE A 52 16.75 3.05 -2.59
N SER A 53 17.51 3.51 -3.58
CA SER A 53 17.20 4.73 -4.33
C SER A 53 17.44 4.57 -5.82
N ALA A 54 16.49 4.99 -6.65
CA ALA A 54 16.61 5.02 -8.10
C ALA A 54 16.00 6.31 -8.63
N LEU A 55 16.85 7.32 -8.88
CA LEU A 55 16.43 8.72 -8.96
C LEU A 55 16.07 9.20 -10.38
N SER A 56 16.08 8.30 -11.37
CA SER A 56 15.75 8.65 -12.76
C SER A 56 15.43 7.43 -13.64
N GLY A 57 14.35 7.53 -14.41
CA GLY A 57 13.92 6.49 -15.35
C GLY A 57 12.85 5.58 -14.75
N ASP A 58 12.33 4.66 -15.56
CA ASP A 58 11.20 3.80 -15.19
C ASP A 58 11.68 2.53 -14.48
N HIS A 59 11.35 2.34 -13.20
CA HIS A 59 11.80 1.19 -12.43
C HIS A 59 10.66 0.25 -12.04
N VAL A 60 11.01 -1.02 -11.85
CA VAL A 60 10.08 -2.01 -11.29
C VAL A 60 10.76 -2.73 -10.13
N LEU A 61 10.13 -2.70 -8.96
CA LEU A 61 10.54 -3.48 -7.80
C LEU A 61 9.51 -4.57 -7.51
N ILE A 62 9.97 -5.81 -7.45
CA ILE A 62 9.11 -6.98 -7.27
C ILE A 62 9.46 -7.70 -5.97
N PHE A 63 8.46 -7.93 -5.12
CA PHE A 63 8.51 -8.89 -4.02
C PHE A 63 7.64 -10.09 -4.42
N PRO A 64 8.22 -11.18 -4.94
CA PRO A 64 7.47 -12.27 -5.54
C PRO A 64 6.62 -13.03 -4.51
N LEU A 65 5.60 -13.73 -4.97
CA LEU A 65 4.74 -14.55 -4.11
C LEU A 65 5.56 -15.59 -3.32
N GLY A 66 5.32 -15.67 -2.02
CA GLY A 66 6.02 -16.60 -1.13
C GLY A 66 7.44 -16.18 -0.75
N GLY A 67 7.90 -15.01 -1.22
CA GLY A 67 9.16 -14.41 -0.81
C GLY A 67 9.20 -13.99 0.66
N THR A 68 10.41 -13.74 1.14
CA THR A 68 10.73 -13.27 2.51
C THR A 68 11.64 -12.05 2.51
N GLY A 69 11.85 -11.44 1.35
CA GLY A 69 12.71 -10.28 1.16
C GLY A 69 12.32 -9.11 2.08
N THR A 70 13.32 -8.48 2.69
CA THR A 70 13.13 -7.32 3.57
C THR A 70 14.00 -6.15 3.15
N VAL A 71 13.38 -5.00 2.89
CA VAL A 71 14.09 -3.72 2.75
C VAL A 71 14.11 -3.03 4.09
N SER A 72 15.29 -2.96 4.71
CA SER A 72 15.52 -2.34 6.02
C SER A 72 15.79 -0.84 5.86
N GLY A 73 14.77 -0.10 5.42
CA GLY A 73 14.83 1.35 5.24
C GLY A 73 13.88 1.87 4.18
N ASN A 74 14.09 3.12 3.79
CA ASN A 74 13.26 3.78 2.79
C ASN A 74 13.60 3.34 1.37
N ILE A 75 12.58 3.43 0.51
CA ILE A 75 12.67 3.33 -0.94
C ILE A 75 12.37 4.70 -1.52
N LEU A 76 13.27 5.19 -2.37
CA LEU A 76 13.14 6.49 -3.03
C LEU A 76 13.31 6.33 -4.54
N PHE A 77 12.22 6.47 -5.27
CA PHE A 77 12.26 6.68 -6.71
C PHE A 77 12.37 8.18 -7.04
N GLY A 78 12.59 8.49 -8.31
CA GLY A 78 12.66 9.85 -8.82
C GLY A 78 11.64 10.03 -9.94
N PRO A 79 11.84 10.98 -10.87
CA PRO A 79 10.96 11.09 -12.02
C PRO A 79 11.00 9.83 -12.90
N GLY A 80 9.84 9.33 -13.30
CA GLY A 80 9.73 8.11 -14.09
C GLY A 80 8.34 7.52 -14.06
N ARG A 81 8.20 6.31 -14.61
CA ARG A 81 7.06 5.43 -14.35
C ARG A 81 7.53 4.27 -13.50
N ASP A 82 7.39 4.42 -12.21
CA ASP A 82 7.89 3.51 -11.20
C ASP A 82 6.78 2.59 -10.67
N SER A 83 7.10 1.30 -10.57
CA SER A 83 6.15 0.28 -10.15
C SER A 83 6.70 -0.56 -9.01
N VAL A 84 5.89 -0.75 -7.98
CA VAL A 84 6.17 -1.73 -6.92
C VAL A 84 5.07 -2.78 -6.91
N ASP A 85 5.46 -4.05 -7.11
CA ASP A 85 4.58 -5.22 -6.97
C ASP A 85 4.96 -6.02 -5.73
N MET A 86 4.18 -5.86 -4.66
CA MET A 86 4.34 -6.57 -3.40
C MET A 86 3.34 -7.72 -3.25
N GLN A 87 3.86 -8.94 -3.42
CA GLN A 87 3.13 -10.19 -3.16
C GLN A 87 3.65 -10.91 -1.91
N SER A 88 4.65 -10.35 -1.23
CA SER A 88 5.23 -10.85 0.01
C SER A 88 6.17 -9.81 0.62
N GLY A 89 6.99 -10.23 1.59
CA GLY A 89 8.11 -9.45 2.08
C GLY A 89 7.72 -8.26 2.94
N ARG A 90 8.73 -7.44 3.25
CA ARG A 90 8.61 -6.29 4.16
C ARG A 90 9.43 -5.11 3.67
N ILE A 91 8.85 -3.92 3.74
CA ILE A 91 9.55 -2.64 3.64
C ILE A 91 9.44 -1.97 5.01
N LEU A 92 10.57 -1.88 5.71
CA LEU A 92 10.66 -1.31 7.05
C LEU A 92 11.00 0.19 6.98
N GLY A 93 10.20 0.93 6.21
CA GLY A 93 10.41 2.34 5.92
C GLY A 93 9.34 2.89 4.99
N ASN A 94 9.56 4.12 4.54
CA ASN A 94 8.68 4.80 3.59
C ASN A 94 9.01 4.41 2.16
N VAL A 95 8.03 4.54 1.27
CA VAL A 95 8.16 4.45 -0.18
C VAL A 95 7.74 5.78 -0.77
N THR A 96 8.61 6.37 -1.60
CA THR A 96 8.30 7.60 -2.36
C THR A 96 8.50 7.29 -3.83
N GLN A 97 7.46 7.43 -4.65
CA GLN A 97 7.50 7.14 -6.09
C GLN A 97 7.96 8.35 -6.91
N GLY A 98 7.50 9.55 -6.56
CA GLY A 98 8.11 10.79 -7.02
C GLY A 98 7.23 11.51 -8.01
N ALA A 99 7.69 11.69 -9.24
CA ALA A 99 6.90 12.36 -10.27
C ALA A 99 6.75 11.43 -11.46
N GLY A 100 5.60 11.50 -12.12
CA GLY A 100 5.26 10.66 -13.25
C GLY A 100 4.24 9.59 -12.88
N ILE A 101 3.82 8.79 -13.86
CA ILE A 101 2.68 7.86 -13.72
C ILE A 101 3.17 6.58 -13.06
N ASP A 102 2.94 6.48 -11.77
CA ASP A 102 3.44 5.44 -10.90
C ASP A 102 2.36 4.43 -10.51
N ARG A 103 2.83 3.27 -10.03
CA ARG A 103 1.95 2.19 -9.60
C ARG A 103 2.44 1.49 -8.35
N PHE A 104 1.53 1.23 -7.42
CA PHE A 104 1.79 0.35 -6.29
C PHE A 104 0.73 -0.74 -6.18
N THR A 105 1.14 -2.00 -6.15
CA THR A 105 0.25 -3.15 -5.94
C THR A 105 0.66 -3.91 -4.68
N LEU A 106 -0.26 -4.04 -3.71
CA LEU A 106 -0.06 -4.74 -2.45
C LEU A 106 -1.08 -5.88 -2.29
N SER A 107 -0.66 -7.09 -2.61
CA SER A 107 -1.51 -8.28 -2.42
C SER A 107 -1.23 -8.99 -1.10
N THR A 108 0.01 -8.94 -0.62
CA THR A 108 0.46 -9.47 0.68
C THR A 108 1.75 -8.75 1.11
N GLY A 109 2.16 -8.90 2.36
CA GLY A 109 3.37 -8.28 2.90
C GLY A 109 3.08 -7.04 3.75
N GLU A 110 4.14 -6.32 4.10
CA GLU A 110 4.08 -5.17 5.00
C GLU A 110 4.92 -4.01 4.47
N VAL A 111 4.33 -2.82 4.42
CA VAL A 111 5.03 -1.54 4.36
C VAL A 111 4.75 -0.81 5.68
N SER A 112 5.75 -0.74 6.55
CA SER A 112 5.54 -0.16 7.89
C SER A 112 5.39 1.37 7.86
N GLY A 113 5.93 2.01 6.82
CA GLY A 113 5.93 3.45 6.64
C GLY A 113 4.82 3.98 5.73
N ASP A 114 5.01 5.21 5.28
CA ASP A 114 4.14 5.89 4.33
C ASP A 114 4.48 5.51 2.90
N LEU A 115 3.47 5.40 2.05
CA LEU A 115 3.58 5.44 0.60
C LEU A 115 3.14 6.83 0.13
N ASN A 116 4.02 7.53 -0.60
CA ASN A 116 3.73 8.77 -1.29
C ASN A 116 3.96 8.54 -2.79
N GLN A 117 2.92 8.73 -3.60
CA GLN A 117 2.99 8.49 -5.05
C GLN A 117 3.49 9.75 -5.78
N GLY A 118 2.94 10.91 -5.43
CA GLY A 118 3.58 12.20 -5.61
C GLY A 118 2.77 13.11 -6.52
N ASP A 119 3.38 13.57 -7.61
CA ASP A 119 2.70 14.41 -8.60
C ASP A 119 2.50 13.57 -9.88
N ASP A 120 1.39 13.80 -10.59
CA ASP A 120 0.91 13.09 -11.81
C ASP A 120 -0.05 11.92 -11.50
N PRO A 121 -0.86 11.46 -12.49
CA PRO A 121 -1.87 10.42 -12.23
C PRO A 121 -1.27 9.07 -11.86
N ASP A 122 -1.63 8.58 -10.68
CA ASP A 122 -1.09 7.36 -10.08
C ASP A 122 -2.13 6.26 -9.84
N ASP A 123 -1.66 5.01 -9.76
CA ASP A 123 -2.49 3.84 -9.48
C ASP A 123 -2.07 3.13 -8.18
N PHE A 124 -2.98 3.03 -7.21
CA PHE A 124 -2.82 2.19 -6.02
C PHE A 124 -3.82 1.03 -6.00
N VAL A 125 -3.31 -0.19 -5.81
CA VAL A 125 -4.15 -1.40 -5.68
C VAL A 125 -3.75 -2.20 -4.45
N MET A 126 -4.71 -2.51 -3.59
CA MET A 126 -4.51 -3.33 -2.39
C MET A 126 -5.57 -4.44 -2.28
N SER A 127 -5.12 -5.69 -2.17
CA SER A 127 -5.98 -6.86 -1.92
C SER A 127 -5.64 -7.60 -0.61
N GLY A 128 -4.52 -7.25 0.02
CA GLY A 128 -4.09 -7.82 1.30
C GLY A 128 -2.91 -7.05 1.88
N GLY A 129 -2.25 -7.62 2.88
CA GLY A 129 -1.09 -7.00 3.53
C GLY A 129 -1.42 -5.80 4.42
N THR A 130 -0.38 -5.09 4.84
CA THR A 130 -0.48 -3.90 5.69
C THR A 130 0.36 -2.74 5.16
N LEU A 131 -0.20 -1.54 5.17
CA LEU A 131 0.47 -0.28 4.83
C LEU A 131 0.30 0.73 5.98
N GLY A 132 1.31 1.54 6.24
CA GLY A 132 1.25 2.61 7.24
C GLY A 132 0.20 3.66 6.88
N ALA A 133 0.49 4.47 5.86
CA ALA A 133 -0.44 5.40 5.24
C ALA A 133 -0.17 5.50 3.73
N LEU A 134 -1.13 6.08 3.01
CA LEU A 134 -1.06 6.39 1.59
C LEU A 134 -1.37 7.88 1.39
N ALA A 135 -0.55 8.56 0.61
CA ALA A 135 -0.88 9.84 -0.02
C ALA A 135 -0.65 9.68 -1.53
N GLN A 136 -1.68 9.89 -2.36
CA GLN A 136 -1.49 9.79 -3.82
C GLN A 136 -0.95 11.10 -4.38
N GLY A 137 -1.48 12.23 -3.90
CA GLY A 137 -0.90 13.56 -4.10
C GLY A 137 -1.69 14.37 -5.11
N ASP A 138 -1.00 15.06 -6.01
CA ASP A 138 -1.65 15.83 -7.09
C ASP A 138 -1.76 14.92 -8.32
N GLY A 139 -2.91 14.89 -8.98
CA GLY A 139 -3.07 13.98 -10.11
C GLY A 139 -4.51 13.76 -10.45
N ARG A 140 -4.79 12.67 -11.15
CA ARG A 140 -6.14 12.11 -11.18
C ARG A 140 -6.00 10.64 -10.86
N ASP A 141 -5.85 10.37 -9.58
CA ASP A 141 -5.34 9.10 -9.07
C ASP A 141 -6.46 8.08 -8.93
N THR A 142 -6.06 6.80 -9.03
CA THR A 142 -6.97 5.69 -8.79
C THR A 142 -6.55 4.89 -7.57
N PHE A 143 -7.55 4.54 -6.76
CA PHE A 143 -7.40 3.73 -5.58
C PHE A 143 -8.38 2.55 -5.64
N LEU A 144 -7.87 1.32 -5.52
CA LEU A 144 -8.67 0.12 -5.40
C LEU A 144 -8.26 -0.70 -4.18
N MET A 145 -9.17 -0.86 -3.22
CA MET A 145 -8.98 -1.71 -2.06
C MET A 145 -10.04 -2.80 -1.95
N THR A 146 -9.60 -4.06 -2.00
CA THR A 146 -10.46 -5.25 -1.85
C THR A 146 -10.17 -6.03 -0.57
N GLY A 147 -9.06 -5.71 0.12
CA GLY A 147 -8.63 -6.36 1.36
C GLY A 147 -7.42 -5.65 1.98
N GLY A 148 -6.87 -6.21 3.05
CA GLY A 148 -5.70 -5.65 3.74
C GLY A 148 -6.01 -4.53 4.73
N THR A 149 -4.97 -3.84 5.21
CA THR A 149 -5.10 -2.74 6.20
C THR A 149 -4.18 -1.56 5.89
N ILE A 150 -4.76 -0.36 5.76
CA ILE A 150 -4.04 0.91 5.85
C ILE A 150 -4.23 1.43 7.27
N THR A 151 -3.18 1.36 8.08
CA THR A 151 -3.29 1.52 9.54
C THR A 151 -3.62 2.95 9.97
N ARG A 152 -3.16 3.95 9.21
CA ARG A 152 -3.40 5.38 9.46
C ARG A 152 -4.34 5.97 8.43
N ALA A 153 -3.83 6.68 7.42
CA ALA A 153 -4.64 7.48 6.53
C ALA A 153 -4.49 7.06 5.06
N PHE A 154 -5.57 7.22 4.31
CA PHE A 154 -5.54 7.39 2.86
C PHE A 154 -5.85 8.86 2.59
N GLU A 155 -4.89 9.57 2.00
CA GLU A 155 -4.95 11.00 1.73
C GLU A 155 -4.77 11.31 0.25
N ASP A 156 -5.22 12.50 -0.17
CA ASP A 156 -4.92 13.11 -1.47
C ASP A 156 -5.20 12.15 -2.62
N GLY A 157 -6.46 11.78 -2.85
CA GLY A 157 -6.78 10.87 -3.96
C GLY A 157 -8.11 11.22 -4.59
N ASP A 158 -8.31 10.84 -5.85
CA ASP A 158 -9.45 11.31 -6.64
C ASP A 158 -10.56 10.27 -6.80
N ILE A 159 -10.20 9.06 -7.22
CA ILE A 159 -11.16 7.99 -7.56
C ILE A 159 -10.86 6.76 -6.72
N ALA A 160 -11.65 6.55 -5.69
CA ALA A 160 -11.46 5.47 -4.74
C ALA A 160 -12.60 4.47 -4.76
N VAL A 161 -12.25 3.20 -4.89
CA VAL A 161 -13.16 2.05 -4.79
C VAL A 161 -12.72 1.15 -3.66
N MET A 162 -13.57 0.97 -2.66
CA MET A 162 -13.34 0.11 -1.50
C MET A 162 -14.42 -0.98 -1.40
N THR A 163 -14.03 -2.23 -1.61
CA THR A 163 -14.93 -3.39 -1.51
C THR A 163 -14.63 -4.29 -0.30
N GLY A 164 -13.51 -4.05 0.39
CA GLY A 164 -13.08 -4.79 1.57
C GLY A 164 -11.92 -4.11 2.31
N GLY A 165 -11.35 -4.80 3.30
CA GLY A 165 -10.21 -4.31 4.07
C GLY A 165 -10.56 -3.26 5.13
N SER A 166 -9.53 -2.62 5.70
CA SER A 166 -9.70 -1.57 6.71
C SER A 166 -8.75 -0.38 6.52
N ILE A 167 -9.27 0.83 6.69
CA ILE A 167 -8.50 2.08 6.66
C ILE A 167 -8.73 2.82 7.98
N GLY A 168 -7.68 3.39 8.57
CA GLY A 168 -7.82 4.21 9.78
C GLY A 168 -8.69 5.45 9.55
N ARG A 169 -8.38 6.25 8.53
CA ARG A 169 -9.14 7.44 8.09
C ARG A 169 -8.97 7.67 6.59
N VAL A 170 -9.98 8.24 5.94
CA VAL A 170 -9.86 8.75 4.57
C VAL A 170 -9.96 10.28 4.58
N ASP A 171 -9.08 10.94 3.83
CA ASP A 171 -9.04 12.40 3.64
C ASP A 171 -8.60 12.77 2.21
N MET A 172 -9.54 12.82 1.27
CA MET A 172 -9.25 13.05 -0.16
C MET A 172 -8.93 14.51 -0.51
N LYS A 173 -9.07 15.43 0.46
CA LYS A 173 -8.67 16.84 0.42
C LYS A 173 -9.29 17.72 -0.68
N LEU A 174 -8.55 18.07 -1.72
CA LEU A 174 -9.03 18.99 -2.77
C LEU A 174 -9.55 18.15 -3.95
N ASP A 175 -10.09 18.80 -4.98
CA ASP A 175 -10.59 18.18 -6.22
C ASP A 175 -12.01 17.62 -6.19
N ASN A 176 -12.45 17.10 -7.35
CA ASN A 176 -13.79 16.54 -7.52
C ASN A 176 -13.74 15.04 -7.24
N ASN A 177 -13.84 14.67 -5.98
CA ASN A 177 -13.52 13.34 -5.51
C ASN A 177 -14.69 12.37 -5.67
N VAL A 178 -14.37 11.12 -5.97
CA VAL A 178 -15.32 10.01 -6.09
C VAL A 178 -14.89 8.89 -5.14
N PHE A 179 -15.70 8.60 -4.13
CA PHE A 179 -15.48 7.48 -3.21
C PHE A 179 -16.65 6.50 -3.25
N GLU A 180 -16.39 5.28 -3.71
CA GLU A 180 -17.36 4.19 -3.77
C GLU A 180 -17.00 3.09 -2.77
N MET A 181 -17.92 2.81 -1.83
CA MET A 181 -17.77 1.76 -0.83
C MET A 181 -18.87 0.71 -0.95
N SER A 182 -18.49 -0.56 -1.10
CA SER A 182 -19.40 -1.70 -1.06
C SER A 182 -19.09 -2.70 0.05
N GLY A 183 -17.96 -2.52 0.77
CA GLY A 183 -17.55 -3.35 1.89
C GLY A 183 -16.35 -2.77 2.63
N GLY A 184 -15.88 -3.49 3.66
CA GLY A 184 -14.73 -3.06 4.48
C GLY A 184 -15.08 -2.11 5.62
N THR A 185 -14.07 -1.49 6.23
CA THR A 185 -14.24 -0.60 7.40
C THR A 185 -13.29 0.59 7.36
N ILE A 186 -13.85 1.80 7.38
CA ILE A 186 -13.14 3.02 7.74
C ILE A 186 -13.32 3.22 9.25
N ILE A 187 -12.23 3.20 10.02
CA ILE A 187 -12.29 3.23 11.49
C ILE A 187 -12.80 4.59 11.98
N ASN A 188 -12.30 5.67 11.38
CA ASN A 188 -12.64 7.05 11.72
C ASN A 188 -13.49 7.68 10.61
N ASN A 189 -13.14 8.90 10.18
CA ASN A 189 -13.92 9.67 9.23
C ASN A 189 -13.58 9.32 7.78
N LEU A 190 -14.58 9.53 6.92
CA LEU A 190 -14.43 9.66 5.48
C LEU A 190 -14.66 11.14 5.11
N VAL A 191 -13.64 11.79 4.57
CA VAL A 191 -13.69 13.22 4.20
C VAL A 191 -13.20 13.40 2.77
N THR A 192 -13.94 14.17 1.95
CA THR A 192 -13.55 14.47 0.56
C THR A 192 -13.09 15.90 0.34
N GLY A 193 -13.59 16.87 1.11
CA GLY A 193 -13.02 18.21 1.20
C GLY A 193 -13.61 19.23 0.22
N PHE A 194 -12.82 19.99 -0.54
CA PHE A 194 -13.37 21.04 -1.42
C PHE A 194 -13.46 20.57 -2.87
N GLY A 195 -14.62 20.75 -3.49
CA GLY A 195 -14.84 20.41 -4.90
C GLY A 195 -16.26 19.93 -5.13
N ARG A 196 -16.52 19.26 -6.26
CA ARG A 196 -17.79 18.53 -6.47
C ARG A 196 -17.56 17.07 -6.17
N ASP A 197 -17.90 16.68 -4.96
CA ASP A 197 -17.61 15.36 -4.45
C ASP A 197 -18.79 14.40 -4.59
N THR A 198 -18.50 13.12 -4.76
CA THR A 198 -19.48 12.04 -4.81
C THR A 198 -19.04 10.90 -3.90
N ILE A 199 -19.84 10.63 -2.86
CA ILE A 199 -19.67 9.46 -2.00
C ILE A 199 -20.85 8.51 -2.22
N THR A 200 -20.57 7.26 -2.56
CA THR A 200 -21.58 6.19 -2.68
C THR A 200 -21.28 5.05 -1.71
N LEU A 201 -22.18 4.81 -0.77
CA LEU A 201 -22.08 3.73 0.21
C LEU A 201 -23.20 2.70 -0.02
N SER A 202 -22.81 1.54 -0.53
CA SER A 202 -23.69 0.38 -0.74
C SER A 202 -23.43 -0.77 0.25
N GLY A 203 -22.39 -0.66 1.07
CA GLY A 203 -22.01 -1.62 2.10
C GLY A 203 -20.86 -1.10 2.96
N GLY A 204 -20.38 -1.93 3.89
CA GLY A 204 -19.26 -1.57 4.78
C GLY A 204 -19.65 -0.69 5.98
N ILE A 205 -18.63 -0.21 6.70
CA ILE A 205 -18.79 0.60 7.92
C ILE A 205 -17.88 1.84 7.86
N VAL A 206 -18.45 3.01 8.10
CA VAL A 206 -17.73 4.23 8.48
C VAL A 206 -17.94 4.46 9.97
N GLY A 207 -16.87 4.30 10.76
CA GLY A 207 -16.92 4.40 12.21
C GLY A 207 -17.08 5.82 12.74
N GLY A 208 -16.64 6.81 11.97
CA GLY A 208 -16.78 8.24 12.26
C GLY A 208 -17.79 8.93 11.34
N ASN A 209 -17.51 10.20 11.06
CA ASN A 209 -18.34 11.06 10.23
C ASN A 209 -18.05 10.84 8.74
N VAL A 210 -19.05 11.09 7.91
CA VAL A 210 -18.91 11.32 6.47
C VAL A 210 -19.02 12.83 6.23
N SER A 211 -18.02 13.45 5.59
CA SER A 211 -18.00 14.89 5.33
C SER A 211 -17.56 15.21 3.91
N VAL A 212 -18.42 15.91 3.16
CA VAL A 212 -18.11 16.42 1.82
C VAL A 212 -17.77 17.93 1.80
N SER A 213 -17.84 18.58 2.96
CA SER A 213 -17.31 19.93 3.23
C SER A 213 -17.78 21.09 2.32
N GLY A 214 -17.27 21.30 1.10
CA GLY A 214 -17.63 22.49 0.35
C GLY A 214 -17.64 22.32 -1.16
N GLY A 215 -18.75 22.70 -1.77
CA GLY A 215 -19.05 22.57 -3.19
C GLY A 215 -20.43 21.92 -3.39
N ASP A 216 -20.78 21.52 -4.61
CA ASP A 216 -22.11 20.98 -4.91
C ASP A 216 -22.09 19.44 -4.84
N ASP A 217 -22.21 18.88 -3.64
CA ASP A 217 -21.82 17.48 -3.41
C ASP A 217 -22.97 16.47 -3.47
N GLN A 218 -22.62 15.19 -3.61
CA GLN A 218 -23.55 14.07 -3.57
C GLN A 218 -23.11 12.98 -2.60
N VAL A 219 -23.98 12.63 -1.66
CA VAL A 219 -23.81 11.48 -0.78
C VAL A 219 -24.98 10.53 -0.97
N THR A 220 -24.71 9.31 -1.43
CA THR A 220 -25.71 8.26 -1.62
C THR A 220 -25.48 7.12 -0.65
N LEU A 221 -26.53 6.75 0.10
CA LEU A 221 -26.55 5.61 1.02
C LEU A 221 -27.61 4.61 0.56
N SER A 222 -27.17 3.44 0.13
CA SER A 222 -28.02 2.30 -0.25
C SER A 222 -27.74 1.03 0.55
N GLY A 223 -26.67 1.01 1.37
CA GLY A 223 -26.32 -0.08 2.28
C GLY A 223 -25.22 0.31 3.26
N GLY A 224 -24.82 -0.60 4.16
CA GLY A 224 -23.73 -0.35 5.14
C GLY A 224 -24.16 0.45 6.38
N GLU A 225 -23.18 1.00 7.11
CA GLU A 225 -23.39 1.75 8.35
C GLU A 225 -22.46 2.98 8.43
N ILE A 226 -23.03 4.16 8.68
CA ILE A 226 -22.33 5.36 9.14
C ILE A 226 -22.66 5.55 10.62
N ARG A 227 -21.65 5.50 11.49
CA ARG A 227 -21.83 5.63 12.93
C ARG A 227 -21.82 7.08 13.42
N GLY A 228 -21.04 7.94 12.76
CA GLY A 228 -21.03 9.37 13.00
C GLY A 228 -22.12 10.12 12.22
N GLU A 229 -21.90 11.42 12.07
CA GLU A 229 -22.76 12.33 11.33
C GLU A 229 -22.47 12.30 9.83
N VAL A 230 -23.44 12.70 9.03
CA VAL A 230 -23.24 13.07 7.62
C VAL A 230 -23.24 14.60 7.55
N ARG A 231 -22.16 15.19 7.03
CA ARG A 231 -21.94 16.64 6.97
C ARG A 231 -21.71 17.06 5.53
N THR A 232 -22.67 17.75 4.92
CA THR A 232 -22.50 18.23 3.54
C THR A 232 -21.96 19.65 3.48
N SER A 233 -22.29 20.48 4.48
CA SER A 233 -21.72 21.82 4.61
C SER A 233 -22.02 22.67 3.35
N VAL A 234 -21.14 23.56 2.86
CA VAL A 234 -21.52 24.68 1.99
C VAL A 234 -21.69 24.23 0.54
N GLY A 235 -22.90 24.38 0.00
CA GLY A 235 -23.20 24.27 -1.43
C GLY A 235 -24.57 23.64 -1.66
N ASN A 236 -24.86 23.26 -2.92
CA ASN A 236 -26.13 22.64 -3.29
C ASN A 236 -26.06 21.11 -3.19
N ASP A 237 -26.00 20.62 -1.95
CA ASP A 237 -25.74 19.21 -1.71
C ASP A 237 -26.97 18.32 -1.81
N THR A 238 -26.76 17.12 -2.31
CA THR A 238 -27.77 16.06 -2.33
C THR A 238 -27.37 14.91 -1.41
N PHE A 239 -28.25 14.59 -0.45
CA PHE A 239 -28.19 13.33 0.30
C PHE A 239 -29.32 12.40 -0.16
N ASN A 240 -28.95 11.29 -0.79
CA ASN A 240 -29.87 10.27 -1.29
C ASN A 240 -29.82 9.03 -0.39
N TRP A 241 -30.91 8.74 0.31
CA TRP A 241 -31.04 7.51 1.11
C TRP A 241 -32.03 6.56 0.44
N LEU A 242 -31.51 5.46 -0.12
CA LEU A 242 -32.24 4.55 -1.03
C LEU A 242 -32.76 3.29 -0.31
N ASN A 243 -33.37 3.46 0.87
CA ASN A 243 -34.02 2.39 1.66
C ASN A 243 -33.13 1.23 2.15
N GLY A 244 -31.81 1.40 2.12
CA GLY A 244 -30.85 0.48 2.74
C GLY A 244 -29.77 1.24 3.52
N GLY A 245 -29.06 0.51 4.39
CA GLY A 245 -28.00 1.07 5.25
C GLY A 245 -28.50 1.88 6.44
N TYR A 246 -27.58 2.27 7.33
CA TYR A 246 -27.89 2.97 8.57
C TYR A 246 -27.03 4.23 8.74
N ALA A 247 -27.65 5.40 8.90
CA ALA A 247 -27.00 6.58 9.47
C ALA A 247 -27.42 6.70 10.94
N ARG A 248 -26.49 6.45 11.87
CA ARG A 248 -26.78 6.36 13.32
C ARG A 248 -26.92 7.73 13.99
N SER A 249 -26.37 8.78 13.39
CA SER A 249 -26.41 10.15 13.90
C SER A 249 -27.08 11.12 12.92
N ASN A 250 -26.95 12.42 13.17
CA ASN A 250 -27.60 13.47 12.39
C ASN A 250 -27.04 13.60 10.97
N VAL A 251 -27.90 14.04 10.06
CA VAL A 251 -27.52 14.57 8.74
C VAL A 251 -27.58 16.09 8.81
N LEU A 252 -26.43 16.75 8.74
CA LEU A 252 -26.26 18.20 8.91
C LEU A 252 -26.02 18.89 7.57
N ARG A 253 -26.90 19.84 7.21
CA ARG A 253 -26.86 20.60 5.95
C ARG A 253 -27.27 22.06 6.14
N PRO A 254 -26.67 23.04 5.44
CA PRO A 254 -27.02 24.45 5.60
C PRO A 254 -28.35 24.84 4.94
N THR A 255 -28.86 24.08 3.95
CA THR A 255 -30.17 24.30 3.32
C THR A 255 -30.88 22.96 3.04
N ALA A 256 -32.11 22.82 3.53
CA ALA A 256 -32.79 21.52 3.64
C ALA A 256 -33.45 21.05 2.32
N THR A 257 -33.01 19.92 1.76
CA THR A 257 -33.86 19.05 0.91
C THR A 257 -33.47 17.60 1.13
N ILE A 258 -34.06 16.90 2.11
CA ILE A 258 -33.87 15.43 2.20
C ILE A 258 -34.83 14.82 1.19
N ARG A 259 -34.32 14.23 0.11
CA ARG A 259 -35.16 13.35 -0.71
C ARG A 259 -35.19 11.99 -0.02
N HIS A 260 -36.03 11.87 1.01
CA HIS A 260 -36.41 10.56 1.53
C HIS A 260 -37.32 9.92 0.50
N ALA A 261 -36.81 8.96 -0.27
CA ALA A 261 -37.65 8.04 -1.03
C ALA A 261 -38.10 6.90 -0.10
N CYS A 262 -38.76 7.23 1.01
CA CYS A 262 -39.36 6.21 1.88
C CYS A 262 -40.59 5.65 1.15
N THR A 263 -40.39 4.63 0.32
CA THR A 263 -41.47 3.76 -0.14
C THR A 263 -41.59 2.64 0.88
N THR A 264 -42.74 2.62 1.56
CA THR A 264 -43.23 1.58 2.47
C THR A 264 -43.05 0.17 1.94
#